data_AF-A0A455X5F3-F1
#
_entry.id   AF-A0A455X5F3-F1
#
_cell.length_a   1.000
_cell.length_b   1.000
_cell.length_c   1.000
_cell.angle_alpha   90.00
_cell.angle_beta   90.00
_cell.angle_gamma   90.00
#
_symmetry.space_group_name_H-M   'P 1'
#
loop_
_entity.id
_entity.type
_entity.pdbx_description
1 polymer ?
#
loop_
_entity_poly.entity_id
_entity_poly.type
_entity_poly.pdbx_seq_one_letter_code
_entity_poly.pdbx_strand_id
1 'polypeptide(L)'
;MLEAIPLKEGGTFIHLSYSYAYGFTAKLVMQAYLKTLGSDKVGFTVIKKLPDGKPLHVRGIRGALERNTVCYFLAINAYLGALSAPPQQQLEKRLRDWFASTEGYPLQLHKLEQNEYLDMKRKEYKRQQVGG
;
A
#
# COMPACT_ATOMS: atom_id res chain seq x y z
N MET A 1 16.23 -8.02 -4.20
CA MET A 1 17.36 -7.18 -4.62
C MET A 1 16.88 -5.74 -4.68
N LEU A 2 17.64 -4.83 -4.07
CA LEU A 2 17.39 -3.39 -4.10
C LEU A 2 18.61 -2.71 -4.73
N GLU A 3 18.39 -1.93 -5.77
CA GLU A 3 19.43 -1.18 -6.47
C GLU A 3 19.01 0.28 -6.57
N ALA A 4 19.98 1.18 -6.50
CA ALA A 4 19.76 2.60 -6.68
C ALA A 4 20.85 3.17 -7.58
N ILE A 5 20.44 3.95 -8.59
CA ILE A 5 21.36 4.67 -9.46
C ILE A 5 21.04 6.17 -9.43
N PRO A 6 22.05 7.05 -9.42
CA PRO A 6 21.82 8.49 -9.51
C PRO A 6 21.29 8.84 -10.90
N LEU A 7 20.34 9.77 -10.95
CA LEU A 7 19.86 10.42 -12.16
C LEU A 7 20.52 11.79 -12.31
N LYS A 8 20.55 12.30 -13.55
CA LYS A 8 20.90 13.72 -13.77
C LYS A 8 19.90 14.60 -13.01
N GLU A 9 20.35 15.78 -12.57
CA GLU A 9 19.53 16.73 -11.79
C GLU A 9 19.24 16.33 -10.33
N GLY A 10 20.01 15.39 -9.76
CA GLY A 10 19.94 15.05 -8.33
C GLY A 10 18.81 14.10 -7.94
N GLY A 11 18.12 13.50 -8.92
CA GLY A 11 17.18 12.41 -8.70
C GLY A 11 17.87 11.07 -8.44
N THR A 12 17.14 10.11 -7.90
CA THR A 12 17.61 8.72 -7.73
C THR A 12 16.56 7.77 -8.30
N PHE A 13 16.99 6.84 -9.15
CA PHE A 13 16.13 5.75 -9.60
C PHE A 13 16.35 4.53 -8.71
N ILE A 14 15.27 4.02 -8.12
CA ILE A 14 15.30 2.84 -7.24
C ILE A 14 14.61 1.68 -7.95
N HIS A 15 15.32 0.56 -8.08
CA HIS A 15 14.78 -0.70 -8.57
C HIS A 15 14.69 -1.72 -7.42
N LEU A 16 13.49 -2.26 -7.19
CA LEU A 16 13.24 -3.26 -6.16
C LEU A 16 12.64 -4.52 -6.80
N SER A 17 13.40 -5.60 -6.79
CA SER A 17 12.92 -6.93 -7.16
C SER A 17 12.69 -7.78 -5.91
N TYR A 18 11.49 -8.34 -5.79
CA TYR A 18 11.13 -9.27 -4.73
C TYR A 18 10.29 -10.41 -5.31
N SER A 19 10.36 -11.57 -4.67
CA SER A 19 9.55 -12.74 -5.02
C SER A 19 8.82 -13.25 -3.79
N TYR A 20 7.57 -13.65 -3.96
CA TYR A 20 6.84 -14.34 -2.91
C TYR A 20 6.82 -15.84 -3.21
N ALA A 21 7.37 -16.64 -2.30
CA ALA A 21 7.21 -18.08 -2.28
C ALA A 21 6.16 -18.44 -1.23
N TYR A 22 5.08 -19.09 -1.67
CA TYR A 22 4.06 -19.63 -0.77
C TYR A 22 4.02 -21.15 -0.92
N GLY A 23 4.12 -21.87 0.20
CA GLY A 23 3.83 -23.30 0.26
C GLY A 23 2.37 -23.58 -0.08
N PHE A 24 2.05 -24.83 -0.44
CA PHE A 24 0.71 -25.24 -0.86
C PHE A 24 -0.37 -24.89 0.19
N THR A 25 -0.14 -25.22 1.45
CA THR A 25 -1.06 -24.93 2.56
C THR A 25 -1.31 -23.44 2.73
N ALA A 26 -0.27 -22.61 2.65
CA ALA A 26 -0.39 -21.16 2.77
C ALA A 26 -1.23 -20.56 1.61
N LYS A 27 -1.05 -21.08 0.38
CA LYS A 27 -1.87 -20.67 -0.76
C LYS A 27 -3.35 -21.01 -0.55
N LEU A 28 -3.65 -22.21 -0.05
CA LEU A 28 -5.02 -22.65 0.20
C LEU A 28 -5.71 -21.77 1.25
N VAL A 29 -5.03 -21.48 2.36
CA VAL A 29 -5.55 -20.58 3.42
C VAL A 29 -5.81 -19.18 2.87
N MET A 30 -4.86 -18.60 2.11
CA MET A 30 -5.07 -17.27 1.50
C MET A 30 -6.23 -17.25 0.52
N GLN A 31 -6.39 -18.30 -0.29
CA GLN A 31 -7.53 -18.41 -1.19
C GLN A 31 -8.85 -18.46 -0.42
N ALA A 32 -8.93 -19.22 0.68
CA ALA A 32 -10.13 -19.28 1.51
C ALA A 32 -10.47 -17.91 2.14
N TYR A 33 -9.48 -17.20 2.66
CA TYR A 33 -9.65 -15.84 3.19
C TYR A 33 -10.14 -14.86 2.11
N LEU A 34 -9.50 -14.87 0.94
CA LEU A 34 -9.84 -13.97 -0.17
C LEU A 34 -11.16 -14.34 -0.86
N LYS A 35 -11.72 -15.52 -0.60
CA LYS A 35 -13.08 -15.89 -1.00
C LYS A 35 -14.14 -15.47 0.02
N THR A 36 -13.75 -15.11 1.23
CA THR A 36 -14.65 -14.70 2.33
C THR A 36 -14.42 -13.24 2.68
N LEU A 37 -13.65 -12.97 3.73
CA LEU A 37 -13.42 -11.64 4.31
C LEU A 37 -12.64 -10.68 3.40
N GLY A 38 -11.90 -11.21 2.43
CA GLY A 38 -11.19 -10.43 1.42
C GLY A 38 -11.84 -10.43 0.04
N SER A 39 -13.07 -10.89 -0.10
CA SER A 39 -13.71 -11.12 -1.41
C SER A 39 -13.94 -9.83 -2.19
N ASP A 40 -14.23 -8.73 -1.52
CA ASP A 40 -14.38 -7.39 -2.11
C ASP A 40 -13.05 -6.79 -2.57
N LYS A 41 -11.91 -7.35 -2.16
CA LYS A 41 -10.59 -6.79 -2.43
C LYS A 41 -10.15 -7.07 -3.87
N VAL A 42 -9.95 -6.01 -4.64
CA VAL A 42 -9.46 -6.06 -6.03
C VAL A 42 -8.07 -5.41 -6.16
N GLY A 43 -7.31 -5.87 -7.14
CA GLY A 43 -6.04 -5.26 -7.57
C GLY A 43 -6.25 -4.11 -8.56
N PHE A 44 -5.15 -3.70 -9.21
CA PHE A 44 -5.11 -2.58 -10.14
C PHE A 44 -5.24 -3.04 -11.59
N THR A 45 -4.70 -4.20 -11.95
CA THR A 45 -4.76 -4.73 -13.32
C THR A 45 -6.20 -4.97 -13.77
N VAL A 46 -6.58 -4.38 -14.90
CA VAL A 46 -7.84 -4.67 -15.59
C VAL A 46 -7.67 -5.92 -16.44
N ILE A 47 -8.42 -6.97 -16.13
CA ILE A 47 -8.37 -8.25 -16.85
C ILE A 47 -9.38 -8.32 -18.00
N LYS A 48 -10.47 -7.55 -17.93
CA LYS A 48 -11.49 -7.46 -18.97
C LYS A 48 -12.31 -6.17 -18.79
N LYS A 49 -13.00 -5.72 -19.84
CA LYS A 49 -14.12 -4.78 -19.72
C LYS A 49 -15.44 -5.54 -19.79
N LEU A 50 -16.35 -5.26 -18.86
CA LEU A 50 -17.69 -5.84 -18.84
C LEU A 50 -18.54 -5.23 -19.97
N PRO A 51 -19.68 -5.87 -20.35
CA PRO A 51 -20.57 -5.35 -21.40
C PRO A 51 -21.10 -3.95 -21.11
N ASP A 52 -21.17 -3.54 -19.84
CA ASP A 52 -21.54 -2.18 -19.41
C ASP A 52 -20.35 -1.19 -19.44
N GLY A 53 -19.20 -1.60 -19.98
CA GLY A 53 -17.99 -0.80 -20.09
C GLY A 53 -17.13 -0.75 -18.82
N LYS A 54 -17.60 -1.29 -17.68
CA LYS A 54 -16.84 -1.22 -16.42
C LYS A 54 -15.61 -2.14 -16.44
N PRO A 55 -14.47 -1.72 -15.86
CA PRO A 55 -13.31 -2.58 -15.76
C PRO A 55 -13.53 -3.70 -14.73
N LEU A 56 -13.24 -4.93 -15.15
CA LEU A 56 -13.08 -6.06 -14.24
C LEU A 56 -11.62 -6.10 -13.80
N HIS A 57 -11.37 -5.82 -12.52
CA HIS A 57 -10.04 -5.87 -11.94
C HIS A 57 -9.66 -7.28 -11.48
N VAL A 58 -8.36 -7.57 -11.45
CA VAL A 58 -7.81 -8.83 -10.91
C VAL A 58 -8.16 -9.00 -9.43
N ARG A 59 -8.39 -10.25 -9.00
CA ARG A 59 -8.77 -10.61 -7.62
C ARG A 59 -7.87 -11.71 -7.07
N GLY A 60 -8.16 -12.17 -5.87
CA GLY A 60 -7.42 -13.26 -5.22
C GLY A 60 -5.97 -12.87 -4.93
N ILE A 61 -5.08 -13.86 -4.89
CA ILE A 61 -3.69 -13.66 -4.46
C ILE A 61 -2.99 -12.58 -5.30
N ARG A 62 -3.20 -12.58 -6.63
CA ARG A 62 -2.61 -11.56 -7.51
C ARG A 62 -3.11 -10.15 -7.18
N GLY A 63 -4.41 -9.98 -6.95
CA GLY A 63 -4.95 -8.68 -6.53
C GLY A 63 -4.43 -8.23 -5.17
N ALA A 64 -4.30 -9.15 -4.20
CA ALA A 64 -3.71 -8.85 -2.90
C ALA A 64 -2.24 -8.42 -3.01
N LEU A 65 -1.46 -9.07 -3.89
CA LEU A 65 -0.09 -8.69 -4.17
C LEU A 65 0.00 -7.28 -4.74
N GLU A 66 -0.77 -6.96 -5.78
CA GLU A 66 -0.78 -5.62 -6.39
C GLU A 66 -1.14 -4.52 -5.36
N ARG A 67 -2.13 -4.79 -4.50
CA ARG A 67 -2.48 -3.88 -3.39
C ARG A 67 -1.31 -3.64 -2.45
N ASN A 68 -0.64 -4.70 -2.02
CA ASN A 68 0.51 -4.58 -1.13
C ASN A 68 1.64 -3.79 -1.78
N THR A 69 1.96 -4.07 -3.06
CA THR A 69 2.98 -3.35 -3.82
C THR A 69 2.70 -1.85 -3.84
N VAL A 70 1.48 -1.46 -4.20
CA VAL A 70 1.10 -0.04 -4.25
C VAL A 70 1.10 0.58 -2.86
N CYS A 71 0.56 -0.10 -1.84
CA CYS A 71 0.61 0.38 -0.45
C CYS A 71 2.04 0.69 0.02
N TYR A 72 3.02 -0.18 -0.29
CA TYR A 72 4.42 0.05 0.06
C TYR A 72 5.03 1.20 -0.73
N PHE A 73 4.77 1.28 -2.03
CA PHE A 73 5.21 2.40 -2.86
C PHE A 73 4.71 3.74 -2.29
N LEU A 74 3.41 3.83 -1.97
CA LEU A 74 2.81 5.03 -1.39
C LEU A 74 3.38 5.36 0.00
N ALA A 75 3.64 4.34 0.84
CA ALA A 75 4.28 4.52 2.14
C ALA A 75 5.69 5.08 2.03
N ILE A 76 6.50 4.56 1.11
CA ILE A 76 7.86 5.05 0.85
C ILE A 76 7.79 6.50 0.37
N ASN A 77 6.92 6.83 -0.58
CA ASN A 77 6.77 8.20 -1.08
C ASN A 77 6.33 9.18 0.03
N ALA A 78 5.32 8.81 0.82
CA ALA A 78 4.86 9.65 1.93
C ALA A 78 5.94 9.85 3.00
N TYR A 79 6.75 8.81 3.27
CA TYR A 79 7.87 8.91 4.20
C TYR A 79 8.96 9.85 3.67
N LEU A 80 9.45 9.61 2.45
CA LEU A 80 10.50 10.42 1.83
C LEU A 80 10.06 11.89 1.66
N GLY A 81 8.83 12.10 1.21
CA GLY A 81 8.24 13.44 1.06
C GLY A 81 8.01 14.18 2.38
N ALA A 82 8.02 13.48 3.52
CA ALA A 82 7.95 14.10 4.83
C ALA A 82 9.32 14.53 5.37
N LEU A 83 10.43 14.00 4.85
CA LEU A 83 11.78 14.31 5.33
C LEU A 83 12.18 15.78 5.10
N SER A 84 11.52 16.49 4.17
CA SER A 84 11.75 17.92 3.94
C SER A 84 11.08 18.83 4.98
N ALA A 85 10.18 18.30 5.82
CA ALA A 85 9.53 19.05 6.88
C ALA A 85 10.37 19.07 8.19
N PRO A 86 10.18 20.06 9.08
CA PRO A 86 10.80 20.06 10.40
C PRO A 86 10.52 18.76 11.17
N PRO A 87 11.49 18.19 11.91
CA PRO A 87 11.36 16.87 12.58
C PRO A 87 10.05 16.66 13.35
N GLN A 88 9.58 17.70 14.05
CA GLN A 88 8.37 17.67 14.85
C GLN A 88 7.08 17.53 14.02
N GLN A 89 7.12 17.87 12.72
CA GLN A 89 5.98 17.83 11.80
C GLN A 89 5.99 16.60 10.89
N GLN A 90 7.12 15.90 10.77
CA GLN A 90 7.28 14.81 9.80
C GLN A 90 6.28 13.67 10.01
N LEU A 91 5.97 13.31 11.26
CA LEU A 91 5.02 12.24 11.56
C LEU A 91 3.62 12.55 11.02
N GLU A 92 3.09 13.72 11.36
CA GLU A 92 1.76 14.12 10.91
C GLU A 92 1.69 14.26 9.40
N LYS A 93 2.75 14.80 8.79
CA LYS A 93 2.86 14.94 7.34
C LYS A 93 2.81 13.58 6.64
N ARG A 94 3.65 12.61 7.00
CA ARG A 94 3.65 11.29 6.33
C ARG A 94 2.34 10.52 6.53
N LEU A 95 1.67 10.64 7.68
CA LEU A 95 0.39 9.99 7.91
C LEU A 95 -0.70 10.58 7.00
N ARG A 96 -0.77 11.91 6.89
CA ARG A 96 -1.75 12.59 6.04
C ARG A 96 -1.48 12.36 4.56
N ASP A 97 -0.23 12.45 4.14
CA ASP A 97 0.17 12.24 2.74
C ASP A 97 -0.09 10.79 2.30
N TRP A 98 0.19 9.81 3.17
CA TRP A 98 -0.12 8.41 2.89
C TRP A 98 -1.63 8.21 2.72
N PHE A 99 -2.44 8.74 3.66
CA PHE A 99 -3.90 8.62 3.59
C PHE A 99 -4.45 9.25 2.30
N ALA A 100 -4.07 10.49 2.00
CA ALA A 100 -4.49 11.17 0.79
C ALA A 100 -4.10 10.38 -0.48
N SER A 101 -2.92 9.77 -0.49
CA SER A 101 -2.46 8.95 -1.61
C SER A 101 -3.29 7.67 -1.77
N THR A 102 -3.72 7.03 -0.69
CA THR A 102 -4.59 5.84 -0.76
C THR A 102 -6.00 6.19 -1.23
N GLU A 103 -6.50 7.37 -0.87
CA GLU A 103 -7.80 7.88 -1.31
C GLU A 103 -7.85 8.20 -2.81
N GLY A 104 -6.71 8.33 -3.48
CA GLY A 104 -6.64 8.37 -4.95
C GLY A 104 -7.04 7.04 -5.62
N TYR A 105 -7.12 5.95 -4.86
CA TYR A 105 -7.47 4.60 -5.32
C TYR A 105 -8.53 3.94 -4.43
N PRO A 106 -9.72 4.54 -4.30
CA PRO A 106 -10.66 4.15 -3.24
C PRO A 106 -11.18 2.72 -3.42
N LEU A 107 -11.42 2.28 -4.67
CA LEU A 107 -11.85 0.91 -4.96
C LEU A 107 -10.81 -0.14 -4.48
N GLN A 108 -9.53 0.19 -4.60
CA GLN A 108 -8.44 -0.72 -4.26
C GLN A 108 -8.00 -0.57 -2.81
N LEU A 109 -7.94 0.63 -2.25
CA LEU A 109 -7.16 0.89 -1.03
C LEU A 109 -7.93 1.52 0.13
N HIS A 110 -9.08 2.17 -0.13
CA HIS A 110 -9.87 2.78 0.93
C HIS A 110 -10.34 1.73 1.94
N LYS A 111 -10.28 2.08 3.23
CA LYS A 111 -10.66 1.20 4.35
C LYS A 111 -11.31 1.92 5.51
N LEU A 112 -10.82 3.11 5.86
CA LEU A 112 -11.21 3.86 7.05
C LEU A 112 -11.38 5.32 6.67
N GLU A 113 -12.18 6.04 7.44
CA GLU A 113 -12.25 7.49 7.36
C GLU A 113 -10.96 8.14 7.88
N GLN A 114 -10.68 9.37 7.42
CA GLN A 114 -9.40 10.04 7.69
C GLN A 114 -9.08 10.15 9.18
N ASN A 115 -10.04 10.60 9.98
CA ASN A 115 -9.83 10.80 11.42
C ASN A 115 -9.60 9.46 12.13
N GLU A 116 -10.34 8.42 11.76
CA GLU A 116 -10.17 7.08 12.31
C GLU A 116 -8.78 6.52 12.00
N TYR A 117 -8.34 6.66 10.73
CA TYR A 117 -7.01 6.26 10.31
C TYR A 117 -5.90 7.00 11.09
N LEU A 118 -5.98 8.34 11.16
CA LEU A 118 -4.96 9.16 11.82
C LEU A 118 -4.86 8.84 13.31
N ASP A 119 -6.00 8.69 14.00
CA ASP A 119 -6.01 8.38 15.42
C ASP A 119 -5.47 6.99 15.72
N MET A 120 -5.82 6.00 14.90
CA MET A 120 -5.25 4.65 14.99
C MET A 120 -3.72 4.69 14.84
N LYS A 121 -3.20 5.38 13.82
CA LYS A 121 -1.76 5.42 13.55
C LYS A 121 -0.96 6.22 14.57
N ARG A 122 -1.51 7.32 15.12
CA ARG A 122 -0.90 8.03 16.25
C ARG A 122 -0.78 7.14 17.48
N LYS A 123 -1.81 6.34 17.79
CA LYS A 123 -1.79 5.38 18.91
C LYS A 123 -0.75 4.28 18.67
N GLU A 124 -0.69 3.71 17.46
CA GLU A 124 0.35 2.74 17.08
C GLU A 124 1.76 3.30 17.25
N TYR A 125 2.01 4.52 16.75
CA TYR A 125 3.32 5.17 16.85
C TYR A 125 3.74 5.35 18.31
N LYS A 126 2.83 5.84 19.17
CA LYS A 126 3.10 5.99 20.61
C LYS A 126 3.48 4.65 21.26
N ARG A 127 2.81 3.55 20.91
CA ARG A 127 3.15 2.22 21.44
C ARG A 127 4.55 1.76 21.01
N GLN A 128 4.95 2.03 19.77
CA GLN A 128 6.28 1.68 19.26
C GLN A 128 7.41 2.44 19.98
N GLN A 129 7.15 3.64 20.49
CA GLN A 129 8.13 4.42 21.26
C GLN A 129 8.32 3.94 22.70
N VAL A 130 7.32 3.24 23.27
CA VAL A 130 7.35 2.77 24.67
C VAL A 130 7.87 1.33 24.78
N GLY A 131 7.73 0.54 23.71
CA GLY A 131 8.21 -0.85 23.65
C GLY A 131 9.57 -1.03 22.96
N GLY A 132 10.35 0.05 22.82
CA GLY A 132 11.69 0.06 22.23
C GLY A 132 12.77 0.27 23.27
#